data_AF-A0A6P8NAF5-F1
#
_entry.id   AF-A0A6P8NAF5-F1
#
_cell.length_a   1.000
_cell.length_b   1.000
_cell.length_c   1.000
_cell.angle_alpha   90.00
_cell.angle_beta   90.00
_cell.angle_gamma   90.00
#
_symmetry.space_group_name_H-M   'P 1'
#
loop_
_entity.id
_entity.type
_entity.pdbx_description
1 polymer ?
#
loop_
_entity_poly.entity_id
_entity_poly.type
_entity_poly.pdbx_seq_one_letter_code
_entity_poly.pdbx_strand_id
1 'polypeptide(L)'
;MRKVLFLLLLSIPNALSSSAELDVPLSSPFFSLLFYLMCLLLSAVHVIVCTSTENSCYFCTISWLIAIGVMIFISGLLCVILSLLGKMCANTKSPKKSPLPSGYDRLELDVLLLVGTVGHVLTLGSSSFIEEEHQTWYFLINTLCLALSQQICRKYFLVKDSNVQLSTSRSKRYGDANESFSSKDSDIYTLPESDSKINKLNTSGLFKCYEKWIALASPWVILICCRLLRSLNQTGVQWAHRPDFGHWLTSSDHKAALSLLSAVSLGMIFVLVQRRCHLVSKIALALGLLGIYSYRSAIGNVVFPWQQHNQDISKGIIEARFVYVFVLGILFTGTKDLLKSQLFISDSKTKCKGLWEIYSGLVLLIALLFRPHNLPVLVFCLLIQNIMMTFIWNILKYDATQITIMHYWFGQAFFYFQGNSNNIATVDISAGFVGLDDFVEIPAILLTTIATYAGPLLWAIHLICYLSSEMIRSSSANAQGCFCYALLRSVPITVYIILVTSLRYHLFIWSVFSPKLLYEGIQAFLTAAICVFITAMDKN
;
A
#
# COMPACT_ATOMS: atom_id res chain seq x y z
N MET A 1 -1.93 9.39 -32.18
CA MET A 1 -1.88 8.46 -31.02
C MET A 1 -0.63 7.58 -30.94
N ARG A 2 -0.16 6.91 -31.99
CA ARG A 2 1.04 6.02 -31.93
C ARG A 2 2.36 6.72 -31.52
N LYS A 3 2.58 7.97 -31.91
CA LYS A 3 3.77 8.76 -31.51
C LYS A 3 3.78 9.16 -30.03
N VAL A 4 2.61 9.33 -29.42
CA VAL A 4 2.49 9.75 -28.01
C VAL A 4 2.76 8.58 -27.07
N LEU A 5 2.29 7.38 -27.40
CA LEU A 5 2.56 6.16 -26.65
C LEU A 5 4.06 5.79 -26.70
N PHE A 6 4.70 6.00 -27.86
CA PHE A 6 6.14 5.77 -28.04
C PHE A 6 6.99 6.77 -27.24
N LEU A 7 6.58 8.04 -27.21
CA LEU A 7 7.23 9.07 -26.38
C LEU A 7 7.03 8.83 -24.87
N LEU A 8 5.90 8.23 -24.46
CA LEU A 8 5.62 7.85 -23.07
C LEU A 8 6.42 6.63 -22.60
N LEU A 9 6.76 5.72 -23.53
CA LEU A 9 7.64 4.58 -23.27
C LEU A 9 9.13 4.98 -23.24
N LEU A 10 9.50 6.06 -23.93
CA LEU A 10 10.87 6.60 -23.97
C LEU A 10 11.22 7.51 -22.79
N SER A 11 10.24 8.00 -22.02
CA SER A 11 10.47 8.82 -20.82
C SER A 11 10.82 8.01 -19.56
N ILE A 12 10.74 6.68 -19.65
CA ILE A 12 10.96 5.73 -18.55
C ILE A 12 12.37 5.81 -17.92
N PRO A 13 13.47 6.11 -18.64
CA PRO A 13 14.79 6.21 -18.01
C PRO A 13 15.00 7.52 -17.23
N ASN A 14 14.38 8.65 -17.61
CA ASN A 14 14.71 9.95 -17.02
C ASN A 14 13.99 10.24 -15.69
N ALA A 15 13.05 9.39 -15.27
CA ALA A 15 12.30 9.54 -14.02
C ALA A 15 13.00 8.98 -12.75
N LEU A 16 14.24 8.46 -12.88
CA LEU A 16 15.00 7.83 -11.78
C LEU A 16 16.26 8.61 -11.33
N SER A 17 16.45 9.84 -11.82
CA SER A 17 17.56 10.71 -11.40
C SER A 17 17.04 11.78 -10.42
N SER A 18 17.70 11.94 -9.28
CA SER A 18 17.39 12.98 -8.27
C SER A 18 17.74 14.41 -8.73
N SER A 19 18.05 14.60 -10.01
CA SER A 19 18.50 15.86 -10.60
C SER A 19 17.95 15.90 -12.02
N ALA A 20 16.84 16.61 -12.21
CA ALA A 20 16.28 16.88 -13.53
C ALA A 20 16.05 18.39 -13.65
N GLU A 21 17.14 19.12 -13.89
CA GLU A 21 17.09 20.19 -14.88
C GLU A 21 16.91 19.52 -16.26
N LEU A 22 16.03 20.10 -17.06
CA LEU A 22 15.66 19.64 -18.39
C LEU A 22 16.81 19.92 -19.39
N ASP A 23 17.91 19.20 -19.26
CA ASP A 23 18.86 19.02 -20.36
C ASP A 23 18.81 17.55 -20.74
N VAL A 24 18.29 17.25 -21.93
CA VAL A 24 18.18 15.90 -22.49
C VAL A 24 19.57 15.46 -22.97
N PRO A 25 20.31 14.58 -22.28
CA PRO A 25 21.43 13.92 -22.88
C PRO A 25 20.86 12.60 -23.45
N LEU A 26 20.40 12.64 -24.69
CA LEU A 26 20.26 11.42 -25.48
C LEU A 26 21.56 10.62 -25.36
N SER A 27 21.60 9.56 -24.55
CA SER A 27 22.81 8.72 -24.44
C SER A 27 22.54 7.32 -23.89
N SER A 28 22.21 6.36 -24.77
CA SER A 28 23.24 5.46 -25.29
C SER A 28 22.70 4.65 -26.50
N PRO A 29 23.51 4.41 -27.55
CA PRO A 29 23.13 3.58 -28.70
C PRO A 29 22.82 2.11 -28.32
N PHE A 30 23.25 1.66 -27.13
CA PHE A 30 23.08 0.28 -26.66
C PHE A 30 21.63 -0.06 -26.29
N PHE A 31 20.84 0.88 -25.73
CA PHE A 31 19.44 0.61 -25.36
C PHE A 31 18.51 0.52 -26.56
N SER A 32 18.74 1.38 -27.56
CA SER A 32 18.05 1.31 -28.86
C SER A 32 18.38 0.00 -29.57
N LEU A 33 19.67 -0.38 -29.61
CA LEU A 33 20.12 -1.64 -30.20
C LEU A 33 19.51 -2.88 -29.50
N LEU A 34 19.48 -2.90 -28.16
CA LEU A 34 18.90 -4.00 -27.38
C LEU A 34 17.41 -4.17 -27.66
N PHE A 35 16.65 -3.07 -27.77
CA PHE A 35 15.24 -3.10 -28.12
C PHE A 35 15.00 -3.72 -29.50
N TYR A 36 15.79 -3.32 -30.50
CA TYR A 36 15.69 -3.90 -31.84
C TYR A 36 16.13 -5.37 -31.88
N LEU A 37 17.18 -5.75 -31.13
CA LEU A 37 17.65 -7.12 -31.05
C LEU A 37 16.61 -8.05 -30.40
N MET A 38 15.92 -7.59 -29.36
CA MET A 38 14.85 -8.35 -28.71
C MET A 38 13.62 -8.48 -29.61
N CYS A 39 13.24 -7.42 -30.33
CA CYS A 39 12.19 -7.50 -31.35
C CYS A 39 12.55 -8.52 -32.45
N LEU A 40 13.81 -8.52 -32.91
CA LEU A 40 14.31 -9.47 -33.90
C LEU A 40 14.29 -10.91 -33.36
N LEU A 41 14.75 -11.13 -32.12
CA LEU A 41 14.73 -12.44 -31.47
C LEU A 41 13.31 -12.98 -31.33
N LEU A 42 12.39 -12.17 -30.79
CA LEU A 42 10.98 -12.52 -30.65
C LEU A 42 10.34 -12.82 -32.02
N SER A 43 10.70 -12.06 -33.06
CA SER A 43 10.22 -12.33 -34.42
C SER A 43 10.80 -13.62 -35.01
N ALA A 44 12.07 -13.94 -34.73
CA ALA A 44 12.70 -15.18 -35.16
C ALA A 44 12.09 -16.40 -34.45
N VAL A 45 11.85 -16.29 -33.13
CA VAL A 45 11.14 -17.32 -32.35
C VAL A 45 9.73 -17.51 -32.87
N HIS A 46 8.99 -16.43 -33.17
CA HIS A 46 7.66 -16.50 -33.76
C HIS A 46 7.68 -17.23 -35.11
N VAL A 47 8.61 -16.89 -36.00
CA VAL A 47 8.77 -17.56 -37.29
C VAL A 47 9.12 -19.04 -37.12
N ILE A 48 10.05 -19.39 -36.22
CA ILE A 48 10.45 -20.79 -35.98
C ILE A 48 9.29 -21.60 -35.42
N VAL A 49 8.57 -21.07 -34.44
CA VAL A 49 7.41 -21.73 -33.83
C VAL A 49 6.27 -21.89 -34.84
N CYS A 50 6.09 -20.91 -35.73
CA CYS A 50 5.03 -20.92 -36.74
C CYS A 50 5.38 -21.66 -38.04
N THR A 51 6.64 -22.07 -38.22
CA THR A 51 7.08 -22.91 -39.35
C THR A 51 7.39 -24.34 -38.92
N SER A 52 7.35 -24.62 -37.62
CA SER A 52 7.43 -25.97 -37.06
C SER A 52 6.22 -26.82 -37.48
N THR A 53 6.47 -28.08 -37.79
CA THR A 53 5.53 -29.02 -38.41
C THR A 53 4.33 -29.41 -37.53
N GLU A 54 4.31 -29.01 -36.25
CA GLU A 54 3.15 -29.14 -35.36
C GLU A 54 2.36 -27.82 -35.29
N ASN A 55 1.45 -27.63 -36.24
CA ASN A 55 0.68 -26.40 -36.52
C ASN A 55 -0.36 -25.98 -35.44
N SER A 56 -0.19 -26.32 -34.17
CA SER A 56 -1.22 -26.07 -33.14
C SER A 56 -0.96 -24.84 -32.24
N CYS A 57 -0.08 -23.91 -32.60
CA CYS A 57 0.09 -22.66 -31.86
C CYS A 57 -0.83 -21.53 -32.36
N TYR A 58 -1.78 -21.09 -31.52
CA TYR A 58 -2.69 -19.96 -31.80
C TYR A 58 -1.96 -18.68 -32.22
N PHE A 59 -0.74 -18.46 -31.70
CA PHE A 59 0.13 -17.33 -32.05
C PHE A 59 0.43 -17.21 -33.55
N CYS A 60 0.30 -18.30 -34.30
CA CYS A 60 0.52 -18.36 -35.76
C CYS A 60 -0.74 -18.05 -36.56
N THR A 61 -1.91 -18.10 -35.93
CA THR A 61 -3.21 -17.73 -36.52
C THR A 61 -3.59 -16.27 -36.26
N ILE A 62 -2.85 -15.57 -35.38
CA ILE A 62 -3.02 -14.15 -35.11
C ILE A 62 -2.43 -13.33 -36.26
N SER A 63 -3.07 -12.21 -36.61
CA SER A 63 -2.53 -11.32 -37.64
C SER A 63 -1.15 -10.79 -37.24
N TRP A 64 -0.22 -10.75 -38.21
CA TRP A 64 1.15 -10.28 -38.00
C TRP A 64 1.21 -8.90 -37.31
N LEU A 65 0.21 -8.04 -37.52
CA LEU A 65 0.11 -6.74 -36.87
C LEU A 65 -0.07 -6.82 -35.34
N ILE A 66 -0.91 -7.74 -34.87
CA ILE A 66 -1.13 -7.96 -33.44
C ILE A 66 0.08 -8.66 -32.82
N ALA A 67 0.65 -9.64 -33.52
CA ALA A 67 1.87 -10.32 -33.09
C ALA A 67 3.05 -9.33 -32.96
N ILE A 68 3.30 -8.49 -33.96
CA ILE A 68 4.29 -7.41 -33.90
C ILE A 68 3.99 -6.44 -32.75
N GLY A 69 2.71 -6.07 -32.55
CA GLY A 69 2.31 -5.19 -31.44
C GLY A 69 2.66 -5.78 -30.06
N VAL A 70 2.39 -7.07 -29.85
CA VAL A 70 2.74 -7.79 -28.63
C VAL A 70 4.26 -7.90 -28.47
N MET A 71 5.00 -8.21 -29.54
CA MET A 71 6.46 -8.29 -29.50
C MET A 71 7.12 -6.95 -29.19
N ILE A 72 6.65 -5.84 -29.79
CA ILE A 72 7.12 -4.49 -29.49
C ILE A 72 6.87 -4.13 -28.02
N PHE A 73 5.68 -4.49 -27.51
CA PHE A 73 5.33 -4.25 -26.11
C PHE A 73 6.23 -5.04 -25.15
N ILE A 74 6.41 -6.34 -25.39
CA ILE A 74 7.29 -7.22 -24.59
C ILE A 74 8.73 -6.70 -24.64
N SER A 75 9.25 -6.34 -25.81
CA SER A 75 10.59 -5.78 -25.97
C SER A 75 10.75 -4.45 -25.23
N GLY A 76 9.75 -3.56 -25.29
CA GLY A 76 9.76 -2.32 -24.52
C GLY A 76 9.81 -2.56 -23.02
N LEU A 77 9.00 -3.50 -22.53
CA LEU A 77 8.90 -3.86 -21.11
C LEU A 77 10.20 -4.52 -20.61
N LEU A 78 10.79 -5.42 -21.39
CA LEU A 78 12.09 -6.03 -21.10
C LEU A 78 13.23 -4.99 -21.11
N CYS A 79 13.23 -4.05 -22.05
CA CYS A 79 14.23 -2.97 -22.09
C CYS A 79 14.13 -2.05 -20.87
N VAL A 80 12.92 -1.78 -20.38
CA VAL A 80 12.70 -1.03 -19.14
C VAL A 80 13.25 -1.81 -17.94
N ILE A 81 12.91 -3.09 -17.82
CA ILE A 81 13.42 -3.95 -16.75
C ILE A 81 14.95 -4.02 -16.77
N LEU A 82 15.54 -4.23 -17.94
CA LEU A 82 17.00 -4.30 -18.12
C LEU A 82 17.69 -2.95 -17.91
N SER A 83 17.02 -1.82 -18.21
CA SER A 83 17.51 -0.48 -17.91
C SER A 83 17.50 -0.19 -16.41
N LEU A 84 16.45 -0.61 -15.71
CA LEU A 84 16.38 -0.55 -14.24
C LEU A 84 17.46 -1.42 -13.60
N LEU A 85 17.63 -2.65 -14.07
CA LEU A 85 18.70 -3.55 -13.64
C LEU A 85 20.10 -2.98 -13.92
N GLY A 86 20.29 -2.44 -15.12
CA GLY A 86 21.56 -1.84 -15.57
C GLY A 86 21.93 -0.60 -14.75
N LYS A 87 20.95 0.25 -14.43
CA LYS A 87 21.15 1.40 -13.52
C LYS A 87 21.48 0.95 -12.10
N MET A 88 20.85 -0.11 -11.62
CA MET A 88 21.13 -0.70 -10.32
C MET A 88 22.56 -1.28 -10.25
N CYS A 89 23.02 -1.95 -11.32
CA CYS A 89 24.39 -2.45 -11.47
C CYS A 89 25.45 -1.35 -11.72
N ALA A 90 25.07 -0.27 -12.40
CA ALA A 90 25.96 0.87 -12.67
C ALA A 90 26.17 1.72 -11.41
N ASN A 91 25.14 1.90 -10.59
CA ASN A 91 25.25 2.53 -9.27
C ASN A 91 26.13 1.72 -8.30
N THR A 92 26.31 0.42 -8.52
CA THR A 92 27.26 -0.40 -7.75
C THR A 92 28.72 -0.10 -8.09
N LYS A 93 29.01 0.53 -9.24
CA LYS A 93 30.37 0.80 -9.75
C LYS A 93 30.90 2.21 -9.48
N SER A 94 30.13 3.12 -8.87
CA SER A 94 30.61 4.47 -8.54
C SER A 94 30.85 4.68 -7.04
N PRO A 95 32.02 4.29 -6.50
CA PRO A 95 32.42 4.70 -5.15
C PRO A 95 33.02 6.10 -5.22
N LYS A 96 32.18 7.16 -5.28
CA LYS A 96 32.68 8.49 -4.89
C LYS A 96 32.66 8.58 -3.37
N LYS A 97 33.88 8.60 -2.82
CA LYS A 97 34.23 8.63 -1.39
C LYS A 97 33.41 9.65 -0.58
N SER A 98 32.47 9.17 0.21
CA SER A 98 32.21 9.64 1.57
C SER A 98 31.70 8.45 2.40
N PRO A 99 32.19 8.23 3.63
CA PRO A 99 31.74 7.10 4.44
C PRO A 99 30.42 7.49 5.10
N LEU A 100 29.29 7.15 4.45
CA LEU A 100 28.00 7.02 5.12
C LEU A 100 27.51 5.57 4.95
N PRO A 101 27.18 4.84 6.03
CA PRO A 101 26.79 3.42 5.95
C PRO A 101 25.43 3.15 5.28
N SER A 102 24.78 4.14 4.66
CA SER A 102 23.38 4.07 4.19
C SER A 102 23.19 3.63 2.72
N GLY A 103 24.26 3.42 1.95
CA GLY A 103 24.16 3.05 0.53
C GLY A 103 23.75 1.59 0.29
N TYR A 104 24.33 0.67 1.06
CA TYR A 104 24.15 -0.77 0.89
C TYR A 104 22.75 -1.25 1.31
N ASP A 105 22.24 -0.79 2.45
CA ASP A 105 20.92 -1.20 2.97
C ASP A 105 19.77 -0.84 2.02
N ARG A 106 19.89 0.30 1.32
CA ARG A 106 18.89 0.75 0.33
C ARG A 106 18.89 -0.13 -0.92
N LEU A 107 20.07 -0.52 -1.39
CA LEU A 107 20.22 -1.39 -2.57
C LEU A 107 19.61 -2.78 -2.33
N GLU A 108 19.78 -3.35 -1.12
CA GLU A 108 19.17 -4.63 -0.76
C GLU A 108 17.63 -4.57 -0.85
N LEU A 109 17.01 -3.48 -0.38
CA LEU A 109 15.55 -3.30 -0.46
C LEU A 109 15.08 -3.14 -1.91
N ASP A 110 15.78 -2.34 -2.69
CA ASP A 110 15.44 -2.10 -4.10
C ASP A 110 15.46 -3.41 -4.90
N VAL A 111 16.47 -4.24 -4.67
CA VAL A 111 16.56 -5.59 -5.25
C VAL A 111 15.37 -6.44 -4.79
N LEU A 112 15.05 -6.46 -3.49
CA LEU A 112 13.94 -7.25 -2.98
C LEU A 112 12.60 -6.84 -3.60
N LEU A 113 12.31 -5.54 -3.65
CA LEU A 113 11.06 -5.01 -4.20
C LEU A 113 10.97 -5.27 -5.72
N LEU A 114 12.08 -5.15 -6.45
CA LEU A 114 12.13 -5.44 -7.87
C LEU A 114 11.97 -6.95 -8.15
N VAL A 115 12.73 -7.79 -7.46
CA VAL A 115 12.66 -9.25 -7.62
C VAL A 115 11.28 -9.76 -7.20
N GLY A 116 10.69 -9.22 -6.14
CA GLY A 116 9.35 -9.61 -5.70
C GLY A 116 8.26 -9.21 -6.69
N THR A 117 8.32 -8.00 -7.27
CA THR A 117 7.35 -7.54 -8.28
C THR A 117 7.49 -8.32 -9.59
N VAL A 118 8.70 -8.53 -10.08
CA VAL A 118 8.95 -9.36 -11.28
C VAL A 118 8.58 -10.82 -11.01
N GLY A 119 8.92 -11.33 -9.83
CA GLY A 119 8.59 -12.69 -9.38
C GLY A 119 7.08 -12.94 -9.40
N HIS A 120 6.29 -12.01 -8.86
CA HIS A 120 4.82 -12.08 -8.93
C HIS A 120 4.33 -12.19 -10.38
N VAL A 121 4.83 -11.34 -11.29
CA VAL A 121 4.45 -11.39 -12.72
C VAL A 121 4.80 -12.76 -13.34
N LEU A 122 5.94 -13.35 -12.99
CA LEU A 122 6.33 -14.68 -13.45
C LEU A 122 5.41 -15.77 -12.90
N THR A 123 4.94 -15.65 -11.65
CA THR A 123 4.01 -16.62 -11.06
C THR A 123 2.68 -16.71 -11.82
N LEU A 124 2.27 -15.64 -12.52
CA LEU A 124 1.06 -15.65 -13.36
C LEU A 124 1.13 -16.65 -14.53
N GLY A 125 2.31 -17.19 -14.86
CA GLY A 125 2.47 -18.19 -15.92
C GLY A 125 1.87 -19.56 -15.60
N SER A 126 1.49 -19.85 -14.35
CA SER A 126 0.90 -21.13 -13.95
C SER A 126 -0.49 -20.97 -13.34
N SER A 127 -1.42 -21.83 -13.76
CA SER A 127 -2.78 -21.86 -13.21
C SER A 127 -2.81 -22.11 -11.70
N SER A 128 -1.95 -22.99 -11.16
CA SER A 128 -1.88 -23.27 -9.72
C SER A 128 -1.39 -22.06 -8.91
N PHE A 129 -0.43 -21.30 -9.45
CA PHE A 129 0.04 -20.07 -8.81
C PHE A 129 -0.99 -18.94 -8.89
N ILE A 130 -1.83 -18.93 -9.92
CA ILE A 130 -2.97 -18.00 -10.00
C ILE A 130 -4.03 -18.34 -8.97
N GLU A 131 -4.39 -19.63 -8.83
CA GLU A 131 -5.36 -20.09 -7.85
C GLU A 131 -4.90 -19.75 -6.42
N GLU A 132 -3.62 -20.01 -6.12
CA GLU A 132 -3.00 -19.80 -4.81
C GLU A 132 -2.22 -18.47 -4.72
N GLU A 133 -2.61 -17.44 -5.49
CA GLU A 133 -1.89 -16.16 -5.55
C GLU A 133 -1.77 -15.47 -4.19
N HIS A 134 -2.74 -15.69 -3.31
CA HIS A 134 -2.72 -15.20 -1.94
C HIS A 134 -1.46 -15.67 -1.18
N GLN A 135 -0.97 -16.89 -1.42
CA GLN A 135 0.27 -17.38 -0.82
C GLN A 135 1.48 -16.58 -1.29
N THR A 136 1.53 -16.19 -2.57
CA THR A 136 2.59 -15.33 -3.13
C THR A 136 2.62 -14.00 -2.40
N TRP A 137 1.47 -13.33 -2.23
CA TRP A 137 1.41 -12.05 -1.51
C TRP A 137 1.77 -12.18 -0.03
N TYR A 138 1.33 -13.24 0.64
CA TYR A 138 1.71 -13.50 2.03
C TYR A 138 3.22 -13.73 2.17
N PHE A 139 3.83 -14.48 1.26
CA PHE A 139 5.27 -14.67 1.22
C PHE A 139 6.02 -13.35 1.02
N LEU A 140 5.58 -12.53 0.06
CA LEU A 140 6.20 -11.23 -0.23
C LEU A 140 6.12 -10.27 0.98
N ILE A 141 4.95 -10.18 1.64
CA ILE A 141 4.79 -9.31 2.82
C ILE A 141 5.60 -9.79 4.02
N ASN A 142 5.65 -11.09 4.27
CA ASN A 142 6.46 -11.63 5.36
C ASN A 142 7.95 -11.36 5.12
N THR A 143 8.41 -11.60 3.89
CA THR A 143 9.81 -11.32 3.49
C THR A 143 10.13 -9.84 3.60
N LEU A 144 9.21 -8.96 3.18
CA LEU A 144 9.34 -7.51 3.34
C LEU A 144 9.47 -7.13 4.82
N CYS A 145 8.62 -7.65 5.71
CA CYS A 145 8.69 -7.34 7.14
C CYS A 145 10.01 -7.80 7.79
N LEU A 146 10.57 -8.94 7.36
CA LEU A 146 11.88 -9.40 7.80
C LEU A 146 13.02 -8.51 7.26
N ALA A 147 12.94 -8.08 6.01
CA ALA A 147 13.93 -7.14 5.45
C ALA A 147 13.88 -5.78 6.17
N LEU A 148 12.69 -5.28 6.47
CA LEU A 148 12.50 -4.06 7.26
C LEU A 148 13.04 -4.21 8.68
N SER A 149 12.82 -5.36 9.34
CA SER A 149 13.36 -5.61 10.68
C SER A 149 14.88 -5.61 10.66
N GLN A 150 15.50 -6.24 9.67
CA GLN A 150 16.95 -6.23 9.47
C GLN A 150 17.49 -4.80 9.27
N GLN A 151 16.83 -3.98 8.45
CA GLN A 151 17.25 -2.59 8.23
C GLN A 151 17.11 -1.71 9.47
N ILE A 152 16.02 -1.87 10.23
CA ILE A 152 15.82 -1.14 11.48
C ILE A 152 16.86 -1.56 12.53
N CYS A 153 17.14 -2.86 12.64
CA CYS A 153 18.21 -3.39 13.48
C CYS A 153 19.55 -2.76 13.10
N ARG A 154 19.96 -2.84 11.83
CA ARG A 154 21.22 -2.28 11.34
C ARG A 154 21.31 -0.79 11.65
N LYS A 155 20.27 -0.01 11.35
CA LYS A 155 20.23 1.43 11.62
C LYS A 155 20.45 1.76 13.10
N TYR A 156 19.80 1.07 14.03
CA TYR A 156 19.90 1.40 15.45
C TYR A 156 21.07 0.77 16.20
N PHE A 157 21.69 -0.29 15.66
CA PHE A 157 22.84 -0.96 16.27
C PHE A 157 24.18 -0.51 15.64
N LEU A 158 24.29 -0.34 14.32
CA LEU A 158 25.52 0.18 13.69
C LEU A 158 25.79 1.65 14.02
N VAL A 159 24.75 2.48 14.18
CA VAL A 159 24.92 3.89 14.61
C VAL A 159 25.45 3.98 16.05
N LYS A 160 25.20 2.96 16.88
CA LYS A 160 25.70 2.92 18.26
C LYS A 160 27.23 2.75 18.29
N ASP A 161 27.78 1.91 17.42
CA ASP A 161 29.22 1.64 17.36
C ASP A 161 30.01 2.86 16.85
N SER A 162 29.47 3.59 15.86
CA SER A 162 30.08 4.83 15.36
C SER A 162 30.15 5.94 16.42
N ASN A 163 29.10 6.09 17.24
CA ASN A 163 29.06 7.10 18.29
C ASN A 163 29.96 6.75 19.49
N VAL A 164 30.11 5.45 19.80
CA VAL A 164 31.03 4.97 20.85
C VAL A 164 32.49 5.08 20.40
N GLN A 165 32.80 4.85 19.12
CA GLN A 165 34.15 5.08 18.60
C GLN A 165 34.52 6.58 18.56
N LEU A 166 33.58 7.46 18.21
CA LEU A 166 33.81 8.91 18.19
C LEU A 166 33.97 9.52 19.59
N SER A 167 33.25 9.01 20.59
CA SER A 167 33.44 9.45 21.99
C SER A 167 34.77 8.95 22.57
N THR A 168 35.18 7.72 22.21
CA THR A 168 36.47 7.14 22.63
C THR A 168 37.65 7.85 21.94
N SER A 169 37.50 8.27 20.67
CA SER A 169 38.53 9.06 19.97
C SER A 169 38.63 10.51 20.49
N ARG A 170 37.51 11.10 20.93
CA ARG A 170 37.49 12.45 21.53
C ARG A 170 38.05 12.45 22.96
N SER A 171 37.84 11.38 23.72
CA SER A 171 38.47 11.17 25.03
C SER A 171 39.98 10.96 24.94
N LYS A 172 40.47 10.21 23.93
CA LYS A 172 41.91 10.06 23.68
C LYS A 172 42.61 11.34 23.20
N ARG A 173 41.87 12.31 22.64
CA ARG A 173 42.43 13.58 22.15
C ARG A 173 42.59 14.67 23.22
N TYR A 174 42.05 14.44 24.43
CA TYR A 174 42.10 15.40 25.55
C TYR A 174 43.06 14.98 26.67
N GLY A 175 43.77 13.88 26.52
CA GLY A 175 44.73 13.36 27.51
C GLY A 175 46.19 13.79 27.33
N ASP A 176 46.49 14.65 26.33
CA ASP A 176 47.89 14.92 25.93
C ASP A 176 48.22 16.42 25.80
N ALA A 177 47.51 17.28 26.52
CA ALA A 177 47.82 18.71 26.58
C ALA A 177 47.51 19.27 27.97
N ASN A 178 48.37 18.95 28.94
CA ASN A 178 48.53 19.74 30.15
C ASN A 178 49.87 20.46 30.04
N GLU A 179 49.86 21.78 29.84
CA GLU A 179 50.87 22.63 30.46
C GLU A 179 50.42 24.11 30.56
N SER A 180 50.34 24.55 31.81
CA SER A 180 50.69 25.88 32.32
C SER A 180 49.68 27.06 32.26
N PHE A 181 49.61 27.70 33.45
CA PHE A 181 49.39 29.12 33.75
C PHE A 181 47.99 29.65 34.16
N SER A 182 47.77 29.59 35.48
CA SER A 182 47.58 30.72 36.43
C SER A 182 46.53 31.84 36.17
N SER A 183 45.54 31.84 37.08
CA SER A 183 45.01 32.99 37.87
C SER A 183 44.45 34.23 37.17
N LYS A 184 43.16 34.52 37.39
CA LYS A 184 42.72 35.59 38.31
C LYS A 184 41.22 35.57 38.55
N ASP A 185 40.87 35.80 39.81
CA ASP A 185 39.56 35.95 40.42
C ASP A 185 38.77 37.15 39.89
N SER A 186 37.43 37.06 39.91
CA SER A 186 36.63 37.92 40.80
C SER A 186 35.17 37.44 40.87
N ASP A 187 34.78 37.08 42.08
CA ASP A 187 33.46 36.70 42.54
C ASP A 187 32.39 37.79 42.36
N ILE A 188 31.13 37.37 42.20
CA ILE A 188 29.98 37.86 43.00
C ILE A 188 28.80 36.87 42.84
N TYR A 189 28.22 36.52 43.99
CA TYR A 189 27.31 35.41 44.27
C TYR A 189 25.87 35.60 43.79
N THR A 190 25.21 34.51 43.36
CA THR A 190 23.83 34.14 43.75
C THR A 190 23.53 32.67 43.41
N LEU A 191 23.16 31.90 44.44
CA LEU A 191 22.64 30.50 44.44
C LEU A 191 21.18 30.44 43.90
N PRO A 192 20.52 29.27 43.80
CA PRO A 192 20.64 28.26 42.74
C PRO A 192 19.29 27.99 42.04
N GLU A 193 19.19 28.03 40.71
CA GLU A 193 18.03 27.49 39.99
C GLU A 193 18.50 26.46 38.95
N SER A 194 18.72 25.23 39.42
CA SER A 194 19.16 24.12 38.57
C SER A 194 18.30 22.87 38.76
N ASP A 195 17.01 22.94 38.43
CA ASP A 195 16.16 21.72 38.35
C ASP A 195 15.31 21.59 37.07
N SER A 196 15.28 22.61 36.20
CA SER A 196 14.44 22.57 34.98
C SER A 196 15.18 22.09 33.71
N LYS A 197 16.51 22.17 33.66
CA LYS A 197 17.32 21.73 32.50
C LYS A 197 17.75 20.26 32.55
N ILE A 198 17.93 19.69 33.74
CA ILE A 198 18.32 18.28 33.92
C ILE A 198 17.15 17.34 33.56
N ASN A 199 15.92 17.72 33.91
CA ASN A 199 14.71 16.95 33.56
C ASN A 199 14.36 16.99 32.06
N LYS A 200 14.62 18.11 31.36
CA LYS A 200 14.37 18.22 29.91
C LYS A 200 15.35 17.36 29.08
N LEU A 201 16.60 17.24 29.53
CA LEU A 201 17.61 16.42 28.87
C LEU A 201 17.32 14.92 29.04
N ASN A 202 16.96 14.49 30.27
CA ASN A 202 16.61 13.09 30.57
C ASN A 202 15.31 12.64 29.89
N THR A 203 14.29 13.50 29.79
CA THR A 203 13.02 13.16 29.11
C THR A 203 13.23 12.94 27.61
N SER A 204 14.11 13.73 26.96
CA SER A 204 14.42 13.59 25.53
C SER A 204 15.21 12.31 25.20
N GLY A 205 16.10 11.88 26.11
CA GLY A 205 16.85 10.64 25.98
C GLY A 205 15.97 9.41 26.19
N LEU A 206 15.04 9.47 27.15
CA LEU A 206 14.09 8.41 27.44
C LEU A 206 13.11 8.21 26.27
N PHE A 207 12.56 9.29 25.71
CA PHE A 207 11.68 9.23 24.53
C PHE A 207 12.37 8.61 23.31
N LYS A 208 13.62 8.98 23.02
CA LYS A 208 14.41 8.38 21.93
C LYS A 208 14.71 6.89 22.17
N CYS A 209 14.89 6.49 23.42
CA CYS A 209 15.07 5.08 23.78
C CYS A 209 13.79 4.28 23.51
N TYR A 210 12.63 4.78 23.95
CA TYR A 210 11.34 4.13 23.68
C TYR A 210 11.02 4.09 22.19
N GLU A 211 11.24 5.18 21.46
CA GLU A 211 11.05 5.23 20.00
C GLU A 211 11.89 4.16 19.28
N LYS A 212 13.15 3.96 19.70
CA LYS A 212 14.01 2.89 19.18
C LYS A 212 13.39 1.50 19.40
N TRP A 213 12.94 1.20 20.63
CA TRP A 213 12.38 -0.12 20.93
C TRP A 213 11.05 -0.36 20.21
N ILE A 214 10.20 0.67 20.11
CA ILE A 214 8.94 0.59 19.37
C ILE A 214 9.20 0.39 17.87
N ALA A 215 10.16 1.11 17.30
CA ALA A 215 10.55 0.93 15.90
C ALA A 215 11.09 -0.49 15.65
N LEU A 216 11.92 -1.02 16.56
CA LEU A 216 12.46 -2.37 16.45
C LEU A 216 11.37 -3.45 16.57
N ALA A 217 10.38 -3.23 17.45
CA ALA A 217 9.24 -4.13 17.62
C ALA A 217 8.24 -4.05 16.46
N SER A 218 8.20 -2.94 15.73
CA SER A 218 7.15 -2.67 14.73
C SER A 218 6.98 -3.75 13.65
N PRO A 219 8.03 -4.28 12.99
CA PRO A 219 7.83 -5.29 11.94
C PRO A 219 7.40 -6.64 12.53
N TRP A 220 7.81 -6.95 13.76
CA TRP A 220 7.37 -8.15 14.47
C TRP A 220 5.89 -8.07 14.84
N VAL A 221 5.42 -6.91 15.30
CA VAL A 221 3.99 -6.67 15.54
C VAL A 221 3.20 -6.83 14.24
N ILE A 222 3.71 -6.31 13.11
CA ILE A 222 3.06 -6.47 11.80
C ILE A 222 2.99 -7.95 11.40
N LEU A 223 4.07 -8.72 11.57
CA LEU A 223 4.07 -10.17 11.28
C LEU A 223 3.05 -10.93 12.14
N ILE A 224 2.95 -10.60 13.43
CA ILE A 224 1.93 -11.18 14.32
C ILE A 224 0.53 -10.82 13.81
N CYS A 225 0.29 -9.56 13.43
CA CYS A 225 -0.98 -9.12 12.86
C CYS A 225 -1.31 -9.88 11.57
N CYS A 226 -0.35 -10.03 10.64
CA CYS A 226 -0.53 -10.79 9.41
C CYS A 226 -0.86 -12.27 9.68
N ARG A 227 -0.24 -12.87 10.70
CA ARG A 227 -0.55 -14.25 11.11
C ARG A 227 -1.98 -14.38 11.65
N LEU A 228 -2.41 -13.44 12.48
CA LEU A 228 -3.78 -13.39 13.01
C LEU A 228 -4.80 -13.17 11.88
N LEU A 229 -4.53 -12.23 10.97
CA LEU A 229 -5.35 -11.95 9.80
C LEU A 229 -5.56 -13.20 8.92
N ARG A 230 -4.51 -14.00 8.70
CA ARG A 230 -4.62 -15.25 7.94
C ARG A 230 -5.48 -16.31 8.64
N SER A 231 -5.60 -16.27 9.97
CA SER A 231 -6.48 -17.18 10.71
C SER A 231 -7.94 -16.69 10.80
N LEU A 232 -8.17 -15.39 10.58
CA LEU A 232 -9.49 -14.79 10.65
C LEU A 232 -10.38 -15.24 9.48
N ASN A 233 -9.85 -15.14 8.27
CA ASN A 233 -10.52 -15.57 7.05
C ASN A 233 -9.61 -16.54 6.29
N GLN A 234 -10.13 -17.72 5.95
CA GLN A 234 -9.45 -18.61 5.02
C GLN A 234 -9.51 -18.07 3.60
N THR A 235 -8.42 -18.28 2.85
CA THR A 235 -8.29 -17.95 1.43
C THR A 235 -7.92 -19.18 0.63
N GLY A 236 -8.31 -19.19 -0.65
CA GLY A 236 -8.11 -20.32 -1.54
C GLY A 236 -9.19 -21.41 -1.44
N VAL A 237 -9.10 -22.41 -2.30
CA VAL A 237 -10.13 -23.46 -2.43
C VAL A 237 -9.74 -24.73 -1.66
N GLN A 238 -8.44 -25.02 -1.53
CA GLN A 238 -7.92 -26.28 -1.01
C GLN A 238 -8.39 -26.61 0.43
N TRP A 239 -8.63 -25.58 1.25
CA TRP A 239 -9.00 -25.74 2.66
C TRP A 239 -10.36 -25.17 3.03
N ALA A 240 -11.13 -24.67 2.05
CA ALA A 240 -12.42 -23.99 2.28
C ALA A 240 -13.48 -24.85 3.01
N HIS A 241 -13.32 -26.17 3.03
CA HIS A 241 -14.21 -27.08 3.75
C HIS A 241 -14.03 -27.05 5.28
N ARG A 242 -12.94 -26.45 5.80
CA ARG A 242 -12.67 -26.40 7.24
C ARG A 242 -13.17 -25.07 7.82
N PRO A 243 -13.90 -25.07 8.94
CA PRO A 243 -14.34 -23.84 9.57
C PRO A 243 -13.13 -23.00 9.99
N ASP A 244 -13.15 -21.72 9.64
CA ASP A 244 -12.19 -20.72 10.08
C ASP A 244 -12.72 -19.96 11.30
N PHE A 245 -11.92 -19.02 11.82
CA PHE A 245 -12.33 -18.24 12.99
C PHE A 245 -13.54 -17.35 12.66
N GLY A 246 -13.66 -16.85 11.43
CA GLY A 246 -14.82 -16.10 10.95
C GLY A 246 -16.11 -16.93 10.98
N HIS A 247 -16.07 -18.17 10.53
CA HIS A 247 -17.18 -19.12 10.61
C HIS A 247 -17.56 -19.44 12.05
N TRP A 248 -16.57 -19.67 12.92
CA TRP A 248 -16.79 -19.87 14.35
C TRP A 248 -17.46 -18.65 14.99
N LEU A 249 -17.00 -17.43 14.69
CA LEU A 249 -17.59 -16.18 15.17
C LEU A 249 -19.02 -15.94 14.68
N THR A 250 -19.36 -16.45 13.50
CA THR A 250 -20.68 -16.28 12.87
C THR A 250 -21.69 -17.32 13.37
N SER A 251 -21.24 -18.34 14.14
CA SER A 251 -22.13 -19.31 14.78
C SER A 251 -23.08 -18.63 15.77
N SER A 252 -24.34 -19.10 15.84
CA SER A 252 -25.36 -18.62 16.77
C SER A 252 -24.91 -18.70 18.23
N ASP A 253 -24.09 -19.68 18.56
CA ASP A 253 -23.63 -19.98 19.93
C ASP A 253 -22.65 -18.92 20.45
N HIS A 254 -22.02 -18.15 19.56
CA HIS A 254 -20.96 -17.19 19.88
C HIS A 254 -21.35 -15.74 19.57
N LYS A 255 -22.65 -15.45 19.45
CA LYS A 255 -23.17 -14.11 19.16
C LYS A 255 -22.69 -13.04 20.15
N ALA A 256 -22.54 -13.37 21.43
CA ALA A 256 -22.00 -12.46 22.45
C ALA A 256 -20.53 -12.09 22.18
N ALA A 257 -19.71 -13.06 21.77
CA ALA A 257 -18.31 -12.83 21.41
C ALA A 257 -18.20 -11.96 20.16
N LEU A 258 -19.02 -12.22 19.13
CA LEU A 258 -19.09 -11.38 17.92
C LEU A 258 -19.51 -9.94 18.25
N SER A 259 -20.46 -9.79 19.17
CA SER A 259 -20.94 -8.48 19.63
C SER A 259 -19.84 -7.69 20.31
N LEU A 260 -19.14 -8.30 21.27
CA LEU A 260 -17.99 -7.69 21.95
C LEU A 260 -16.87 -7.35 20.96
N LEU A 261 -16.53 -8.27 20.06
CA LEU A 261 -15.50 -8.07 19.04
C LEU A 261 -15.84 -6.91 18.11
N SER A 262 -17.11 -6.80 17.68
CA SER A 262 -17.57 -5.70 16.84
C SER A 262 -17.50 -4.35 17.56
N ALA A 263 -17.93 -4.29 18.82
CA ALA A 263 -17.87 -3.07 19.64
C ALA A 263 -16.42 -2.61 19.86
N VAL A 264 -15.53 -3.53 20.23
CA VAL A 264 -14.09 -3.25 20.40
C VAL A 264 -13.48 -2.78 19.08
N SER A 265 -13.83 -3.43 17.96
CA SER A 265 -13.32 -3.07 16.65
C SER A 265 -13.74 -1.67 16.22
N LEU A 266 -15.02 -1.31 16.39
CA LEU A 266 -15.53 0.03 16.07
C LEU A 266 -14.88 1.11 16.97
N GLY A 267 -14.70 0.82 18.26
CA GLY A 267 -13.97 1.70 19.18
C GLY A 267 -12.51 1.91 18.76
N MET A 268 -11.82 0.86 18.35
CA MET A 268 -10.45 0.95 17.84
C MET A 268 -10.36 1.71 16.52
N ILE A 269 -11.32 1.55 15.60
CA ILE A 269 -11.40 2.35 14.37
C ILE A 269 -11.50 3.84 14.71
N PHE A 270 -12.38 4.21 15.65
CA PHE A 270 -12.48 5.60 16.10
C PHE A 270 -11.15 6.13 16.62
N VAL A 271 -10.47 5.39 17.51
CA VAL A 271 -9.20 5.80 18.11
C VAL A 271 -8.10 6.01 17.07
N LEU A 272 -8.02 5.13 16.06
CA LEU A 272 -7.00 5.18 15.01
C LEU A 272 -7.23 6.32 14.02
N VAL A 273 -8.49 6.64 13.69
CA VAL A 273 -8.82 7.61 12.64
C VAL A 273 -8.97 9.04 13.19
N GLN A 274 -9.53 9.22 14.40
CA GLN A 274 -9.90 10.54 14.93
C GLN A 274 -8.76 11.56 15.02
N ARG A 275 -7.50 11.11 15.07
CA ARG A 275 -6.33 11.99 15.28
C ARG A 275 -6.08 12.94 14.11
N ARG A 276 -6.58 12.61 12.92
CA ARG A 276 -6.32 13.36 11.68
C ARG A 276 -7.51 14.19 11.20
N CYS A 277 -8.65 14.11 11.88
CA CYS A 277 -9.89 14.76 11.46
C CYS A 277 -10.18 16.08 12.20
N HIS A 278 -11.00 16.93 11.59
CA HIS A 278 -11.67 18.09 12.18
C HIS A 278 -12.65 17.66 13.26
N LEU A 279 -12.93 18.56 14.21
CA LEU A 279 -13.85 18.27 15.34
C LEU A 279 -15.23 17.80 14.86
N VAL A 280 -15.80 18.46 13.85
CA VAL A 280 -17.11 18.09 13.27
C VAL A 280 -17.06 16.68 12.70
N SER A 281 -16.03 16.35 11.92
CA SER A 281 -15.84 15.00 11.37
C SER A 281 -15.58 13.95 12.44
N LYS A 282 -14.94 14.29 13.56
CA LYS A 282 -14.78 13.36 14.70
C LYS A 282 -16.12 13.00 15.32
N ILE A 283 -16.98 14.00 15.52
CA ILE A 283 -18.33 13.78 16.05
C ILE A 283 -19.16 12.96 15.05
N ALA A 284 -19.12 13.32 13.76
CA ALA A 284 -19.79 12.58 12.70
C ALA A 284 -19.29 11.12 12.61
N LEU A 285 -17.98 10.89 12.74
CA LEU A 285 -17.38 9.55 12.75
C LEU A 285 -17.85 8.74 13.96
N ALA A 286 -17.88 9.34 15.15
CA ALA A 286 -18.37 8.67 16.36
C ALA A 286 -19.85 8.26 16.22
N LEU A 287 -20.69 9.18 15.75
CA LEU A 287 -22.12 8.91 15.52
C LEU A 287 -22.33 7.88 14.40
N GLY A 288 -21.55 7.94 13.33
CA GLY A 288 -21.57 6.98 12.23
C GLY A 288 -21.19 5.57 12.70
N LEU A 289 -20.13 5.42 13.50
CA LEU A 289 -19.70 4.14 14.05
C LEU A 289 -20.74 3.57 15.04
N LEU A 290 -21.37 4.42 15.85
CA LEU A 290 -22.49 4.03 16.69
C LEU A 290 -23.68 3.55 15.84
N GLY A 291 -23.99 4.28 14.76
CA GLY A 291 -25.01 3.89 13.78
C GLY A 291 -24.73 2.54 13.13
N ILE A 292 -23.46 2.21 12.84
CA ILE A 292 -23.08 0.88 12.33
C ILE A 292 -23.39 -0.21 13.35
N TYR A 293 -23.07 0.00 14.64
CA TYR A 293 -23.42 -0.98 15.69
C TYR A 293 -24.93 -1.17 15.78
N SER A 294 -25.71 -0.07 15.78
CA SER A 294 -27.17 -0.10 15.80
C SER A 294 -27.75 -0.82 14.57
N TYR A 295 -27.21 -0.58 13.38
CA TYR A 295 -27.57 -1.29 12.16
C TYR A 295 -27.34 -2.80 12.26
N ARG A 296 -26.18 -3.22 12.78
CA ARG A 296 -25.86 -4.65 12.97
C ARG A 296 -26.71 -5.31 14.05
N SER A 297 -27.14 -4.53 15.04
CA SER A 297 -28.13 -4.97 16.04
C SER A 297 -29.53 -5.11 15.43
N ALA A 298 -29.96 -4.17 14.58
CA ALA A 298 -31.28 -4.18 13.95
C ALA A 298 -31.50 -5.40 13.03
N ILE A 299 -30.46 -5.78 12.27
CA ILE A 299 -30.44 -7.01 11.46
C ILE A 299 -30.39 -8.29 12.33
N GLY A 300 -30.02 -8.16 13.61
CA GLY A 300 -29.90 -9.28 14.53
C GLY A 300 -28.57 -10.02 14.47
N ASN A 301 -27.52 -9.46 13.84
CA ASN A 301 -26.17 -10.06 13.84
C ASN A 301 -25.47 -9.90 15.20
N VAL A 302 -25.75 -8.80 15.90
CA VAL A 302 -25.10 -8.39 17.15
C VAL A 302 -26.18 -8.20 18.23
N VAL A 303 -25.82 -8.40 19.50
CA VAL A 303 -26.71 -8.21 20.64
C VAL A 303 -26.64 -6.76 21.12
N PHE A 304 -27.80 -6.12 21.29
CA PHE A 304 -27.85 -4.82 21.95
C PHE A 304 -27.69 -4.99 23.47
N PRO A 305 -26.78 -4.25 24.14
CA PRO A 305 -26.54 -4.43 25.57
C PRO A 305 -27.77 -4.13 26.44
N TRP A 306 -28.72 -3.34 25.94
CA TRP A 306 -29.84 -2.78 26.69
C TRP A 306 -31.20 -3.39 26.32
N GLN A 307 -31.26 -4.44 25.50
CA GLN A 307 -32.51 -4.92 24.92
C GLN A 307 -32.70 -6.43 25.08
N GLN A 308 -33.75 -6.82 25.81
CA GLN A 308 -34.19 -8.21 25.99
C GLN A 308 -34.98 -8.70 24.77
N HIS A 309 -34.45 -9.74 24.12
CA HIS A 309 -35.00 -10.79 23.23
C HIS A 309 -36.27 -10.59 22.33
N ASN A 310 -37.03 -9.49 22.40
CA ASN A 310 -38.39 -9.38 21.86
C ASN A 310 -38.64 -8.18 20.92
N GLN A 311 -37.65 -7.71 20.16
CA GLN A 311 -37.92 -6.83 19.01
C GLN A 311 -37.88 -7.61 17.69
N ASP A 312 -38.88 -7.35 16.84
CA ASP A 312 -38.93 -7.86 15.47
C ASP A 312 -37.67 -7.47 14.70
N ILE A 313 -37.06 -8.45 14.03
CA ILE A 313 -35.86 -8.23 13.21
C ILE A 313 -36.23 -7.27 12.08
N SER A 314 -35.67 -6.06 12.12
CA SER A 314 -35.84 -5.06 11.07
C SER A 314 -34.83 -5.31 9.95
N LYS A 315 -35.15 -4.86 8.73
CA LYS A 315 -34.22 -4.88 7.60
C LYS A 315 -33.02 -3.94 7.80
N GLY A 316 -33.01 -3.09 8.84
CA GLY A 316 -31.89 -2.20 9.18
C GLY A 316 -31.67 -1.03 8.20
N ILE A 317 -32.67 -0.72 7.38
CA ILE A 317 -32.51 0.20 6.23
C ILE A 317 -32.38 1.65 6.69
N ILE A 318 -33.16 2.04 7.69
CA ILE A 318 -33.14 3.41 8.24
C ILE A 318 -31.80 3.68 8.92
N GLU A 319 -31.30 2.71 9.68
CA GLU A 319 -30.03 2.77 10.37
C GLU A 319 -28.86 2.86 9.39
N ALA A 320 -28.86 2.07 8.31
CA ALA A 320 -27.85 2.17 7.25
C ALA A 320 -27.89 3.53 6.54
N ARG A 321 -29.09 4.04 6.21
CA ARG A 321 -29.27 5.38 5.62
C ARG A 321 -28.77 6.50 6.52
N PHE A 322 -29.00 6.38 7.83
CA PHE A 322 -28.47 7.30 8.81
C PHE A 322 -26.93 7.34 8.80
N VAL A 323 -26.25 6.19 8.67
CA VAL A 323 -24.80 6.14 8.53
C VAL A 323 -24.32 6.80 7.23
N TYR A 324 -25.01 6.59 6.11
CA TYR A 324 -24.65 7.23 4.83
C TYR A 324 -24.67 8.76 4.88
N VAL A 325 -25.56 9.37 5.68
CA VAL A 325 -25.57 10.83 5.89
C VAL A 325 -24.24 11.31 6.47
N PHE A 326 -23.69 10.60 7.47
CA PHE A 326 -22.38 10.95 8.04
C PHE A 326 -21.23 10.69 7.07
N VAL A 327 -21.28 9.58 6.32
CA VAL A 327 -20.29 9.30 5.26
C VAL A 327 -20.23 10.46 4.26
N LEU A 328 -21.39 10.87 3.72
CA LEU A 328 -21.48 11.97 2.77
C LEU A 328 -21.04 13.30 3.39
N GLY A 329 -21.41 13.58 4.64
CA GLY A 329 -20.99 14.80 5.35
C GLY A 329 -19.47 14.91 5.56
N ILE A 330 -18.81 13.80 5.91
CA ILE A 330 -17.35 13.76 6.06
C ILE A 330 -16.67 13.92 4.69
N LEU A 331 -17.12 13.18 3.67
CA LEU A 331 -16.60 13.31 2.31
C LEU A 331 -16.77 14.73 1.75
N PHE A 332 -17.92 15.36 1.99
CA PHE A 332 -18.17 16.75 1.59
C PHE A 332 -17.21 17.72 2.30
N THR A 333 -16.95 17.52 3.58
CA THR A 333 -16.00 18.36 4.33
C THR A 333 -14.59 18.26 3.74
N GLY A 334 -14.13 17.03 3.43
CA GLY A 334 -12.84 16.79 2.82
C GLY A 334 -12.69 17.33 1.39
N THR A 335 -13.71 17.15 0.54
CA THR A 335 -13.70 17.68 -0.83
C THR A 335 -13.76 19.21 -0.86
N LYS A 336 -14.54 19.83 0.05
CA LYS A 336 -14.55 21.28 0.24
C LYS A 336 -13.16 21.81 0.58
N ASP A 337 -12.45 21.17 1.50
CA ASP A 337 -11.11 21.59 1.90
C ASP A 337 -10.09 21.38 0.77
N LEU A 338 -10.22 20.29 0.01
CA LEU A 338 -9.42 20.06 -1.18
C LEU A 338 -9.65 21.15 -2.24
N LEU A 339 -10.90 21.47 -2.55
CA LEU A 339 -11.26 22.52 -3.51
C LEU A 339 -10.77 23.90 -3.04
N LYS A 340 -10.90 24.20 -1.76
CA LYS A 340 -10.37 25.44 -1.16
C LYS A 340 -8.85 25.52 -1.34
N SER A 341 -8.14 24.42 -1.14
CA SER A 341 -6.68 24.37 -1.34
C SER A 341 -6.26 24.58 -2.80
N GLN A 342 -7.13 24.26 -3.77
CA GLN A 342 -6.88 24.49 -5.20
C GLN A 342 -7.14 25.94 -5.61
N LEU A 343 -8.11 26.61 -4.98
CA LEU A 343 -8.46 28.01 -5.27
C LEU A 343 -7.50 29.01 -4.60
N PHE A 344 -6.94 28.66 -3.44
CA PHE A 344 -6.00 29.49 -2.71
C PHE A 344 -4.59 28.88 -2.76
N ILE A 345 -3.70 29.48 -3.56
CA ILE A 345 -2.37 29.00 -4.01
C ILE A 345 -1.35 28.67 -2.89
N SER A 346 -1.71 28.66 -1.59
CA SER A 346 -0.72 28.55 -0.50
C SER A 346 -1.12 27.71 0.73
N ASP A 347 -2.09 26.78 0.63
CA ASP A 347 -2.49 25.97 1.81
C ASP A 347 -2.31 24.45 1.66
N SER A 348 -1.03 24.02 1.62
CA SER A 348 -0.65 22.60 1.62
C SER A 348 -1.15 21.83 2.86
N LYS A 349 -1.31 22.52 4.00
CA LYS A 349 -1.87 21.93 5.22
C LYS A 349 -3.34 21.62 5.07
N THR A 350 -4.11 22.51 4.45
CA THR A 350 -5.53 22.29 4.16
C THR A 350 -5.72 21.19 3.12
N LYS A 351 -4.87 21.11 2.08
CA LYS A 351 -4.86 19.98 1.12
C LYS A 351 -4.69 18.64 1.83
N CYS A 352 -3.68 18.53 2.70
CA CYS A 352 -3.41 17.31 3.46
C CYS A 352 -4.57 16.94 4.40
N LYS A 353 -5.11 17.90 5.15
CA LYS A 353 -6.29 17.67 6.00
C LYS A 353 -7.50 17.19 5.21
N GLY A 354 -7.81 17.83 4.08
CA GLY A 354 -8.92 17.43 3.21
C GLY A 354 -8.78 15.99 2.71
N LEU A 355 -7.57 15.55 2.35
CA LEU A 355 -7.29 14.16 2.00
C LEU A 355 -7.53 13.18 3.16
N TRP A 356 -7.10 13.53 4.38
CA TRP A 356 -7.37 12.72 5.56
C TRP A 356 -8.86 12.62 5.92
N GLU A 357 -9.65 13.66 5.63
CA GLU A 357 -11.11 13.63 5.75
C GLU A 357 -11.76 12.71 4.71
N ILE A 358 -11.31 12.75 3.46
CA ILE A 358 -11.79 11.80 2.44
C ILE A 358 -11.46 10.37 2.86
N TYR A 359 -10.26 10.15 3.40
CA TYR A 359 -9.84 8.85 3.92
C TYR A 359 -10.73 8.38 5.08
N SER A 360 -11.05 9.23 6.05
CA SER A 360 -11.92 8.86 7.18
C SER A 360 -13.35 8.55 6.75
N GLY A 361 -13.89 9.30 5.78
CA GLY A 361 -15.20 9.03 5.18
C GLY A 361 -15.25 7.67 4.47
N LEU A 362 -14.18 7.32 3.75
CA LEU A 362 -14.06 6.00 3.11
C LEU A 362 -13.94 4.88 4.15
N VAL A 363 -13.16 5.06 5.22
CA VAL A 363 -13.06 4.07 6.30
C VAL A 363 -14.42 3.82 6.94
N LEU A 364 -15.21 4.87 7.18
CA LEU A 364 -16.57 4.73 7.71
C LEU A 364 -17.49 3.96 6.74
N LEU A 365 -17.41 4.25 5.44
CA LEU A 365 -18.16 3.52 4.42
C LEU A 365 -17.78 2.03 4.39
N ILE A 366 -16.49 1.72 4.41
CA ILE A 366 -16.00 0.33 4.40
C ILE A 366 -16.41 -0.39 5.69
N ALA A 367 -16.37 0.27 6.85
CA ALA A 367 -16.84 -0.29 8.11
C ALA A 367 -18.35 -0.63 8.08
N LEU A 368 -19.16 0.18 7.39
CA LEU A 368 -20.58 -0.10 7.17
C LEU A 368 -20.78 -1.33 6.26
N LEU A 369 -19.96 -1.46 5.21
CA LEU A 369 -20.08 -2.54 4.23
C LEU A 369 -19.55 -3.89 4.76
N PHE A 370 -18.50 -3.88 5.57
CA PHE A 370 -17.90 -5.09 6.12
C PHE A 370 -18.83 -5.80 7.10
N ARG A 371 -18.96 -7.12 6.94
CA ARG A 371 -19.64 -7.97 7.91
C ARG A 371 -18.96 -7.87 9.30
N PRO A 372 -19.70 -8.10 10.40
CA PRO A 372 -19.15 -7.92 11.76
C PRO A 372 -17.86 -8.71 12.03
N HIS A 373 -17.72 -9.92 11.50
CA HIS A 373 -16.50 -10.74 11.65
C HIS A 373 -15.29 -10.17 10.90
N ASN A 374 -15.50 -9.31 9.89
CA ASN A 374 -14.46 -8.67 9.08
C ASN A 374 -14.05 -7.28 9.59
N LEU A 375 -14.74 -6.72 10.59
CA LEU A 375 -14.32 -5.46 11.23
C LEU A 375 -12.90 -5.50 11.83
N PRO A 376 -12.44 -6.61 12.45
CA PRO A 376 -11.05 -6.73 12.89
C PRO A 376 -10.04 -6.59 11.74
N VAL A 377 -10.36 -7.06 10.53
CA VAL A 377 -9.48 -6.93 9.36
C VAL A 377 -9.22 -5.46 9.04
N LEU A 378 -10.28 -4.63 9.11
CA LEU A 378 -10.17 -3.19 8.95
C LEU A 378 -9.32 -2.56 10.06
N VAL A 379 -9.50 -2.96 11.33
CA VAL A 379 -8.69 -2.48 12.46
C VAL A 379 -7.21 -2.77 12.22
N PHE A 380 -6.86 -4.00 11.86
CA PHE A 380 -5.48 -4.38 11.59
C PHE A 380 -4.90 -3.64 10.37
N CYS A 381 -5.70 -3.38 9.33
CA CYS A 381 -5.30 -2.55 8.20
C CYS A 381 -4.87 -1.14 8.64
N LEU A 382 -5.73 -0.47 9.41
CA LEU A 382 -5.48 0.87 9.93
C LEU A 382 -4.31 0.89 10.93
N LEU A 383 -4.18 -0.15 11.75
CA LEU A 383 -3.07 -0.29 12.70
C LEU A 383 -1.73 -0.43 11.96
N ILE A 384 -1.66 -1.33 10.96
CA ILE A 384 -0.45 -1.55 10.18
C ILE A 384 -0.06 -0.29 9.42
N GLN A 385 -1.00 0.41 8.78
CA GLN A 385 -0.74 1.69 8.12
C GLN A 385 -0.16 2.74 9.08
N ASN A 386 -0.74 2.89 10.27
CA ASN A 386 -0.25 3.82 11.29
C ASN A 386 1.15 3.46 11.79
N ILE A 387 1.42 2.17 12.02
CA ILE A 387 2.74 1.67 12.42
C ILE A 387 3.77 1.93 11.31
N MET A 388 3.44 1.57 10.07
CA MET A 388 4.30 1.75 8.89
C MET A 388 4.66 3.23 8.69
N MET A 389 3.68 4.12 8.71
CA MET A 389 3.90 5.56 8.59
C MET A 389 4.83 6.08 9.69
N THR A 390 4.49 5.79 10.95
CA THR A 390 5.10 6.47 12.11
C THR A 390 6.50 5.93 12.40
N PHE A 391 6.67 4.60 12.37
CA PHE A 391 7.86 3.93 12.91
C PHE A 391 8.78 3.36 11.84
N ILE A 392 8.35 3.28 10.58
CA ILE A 392 9.15 2.66 9.52
C ILE A 392 9.50 3.67 8.44
N TRP A 393 8.52 4.20 7.71
CA TRP A 393 8.81 5.08 6.56
C TRP A 393 9.41 6.42 6.96
N ASN A 394 8.88 7.07 8.00
CA ASN A 394 9.45 8.33 8.50
C ASN A 394 10.89 8.14 9.04
N ILE A 395 11.15 7.01 9.68
CA ILE A 395 12.46 6.71 10.25
C ILE A 395 13.47 6.41 9.13
N LEU A 396 13.13 5.53 8.19
CA LEU A 396 14.08 5.02 7.19
C LEU A 396 14.26 5.93 5.97
N LYS A 397 13.41 6.95 5.79
CA LYS A 397 13.49 7.95 4.70
C LYS A 397 13.56 7.32 3.30
N TYR A 398 12.62 6.42 3.02
CA TYR A 398 12.51 5.77 1.71
C TYR A 398 12.09 6.74 0.59
N ASP A 399 12.41 6.37 -0.65
CA ASP A 399 12.03 7.15 -1.83
C ASP A 399 10.52 6.99 -2.16
N ALA A 400 10.03 7.70 -3.19
CA ALA A 400 8.62 7.62 -3.57
C ALA A 400 8.24 6.25 -4.10
N THR A 401 9.16 5.64 -4.84
CA THR A 401 8.98 4.39 -5.56
C THR A 401 8.84 3.23 -4.59
N GLN A 402 9.79 3.07 -3.65
CA GLN A 402 9.81 2.06 -2.61
C GLN A 402 8.53 2.12 -1.77
N ILE A 403 8.16 3.32 -1.31
CA ILE A 403 6.94 3.50 -0.52
C ILE A 403 5.71 3.10 -1.33
N THR A 404 5.65 3.47 -2.61
CA THR A 404 4.55 3.10 -3.51
C THR A 404 4.46 1.58 -3.71
N ILE A 405 5.59 0.90 -3.95
CA ILE A 405 5.63 -0.57 -4.12
C ILE A 405 5.15 -1.26 -2.84
N MET A 406 5.64 -0.82 -1.67
CA MET A 406 5.22 -1.38 -0.38
C MET A 406 3.72 -1.18 -0.14
N HIS A 407 3.16 0.00 -0.43
CA HIS A 407 1.72 0.24 -0.32
C HIS A 407 0.92 -0.66 -1.27
N TYR A 408 1.40 -0.85 -2.50
CA TYR A 408 0.75 -1.74 -3.47
C TYR A 408 0.75 -3.19 -2.94
N TRP A 409 1.88 -3.71 -2.45
CA TRP A 409 1.99 -5.06 -1.91
C TRP A 409 1.04 -5.27 -0.73
N PHE A 410 1.00 -4.33 0.22
CA PHE A 410 0.06 -4.42 1.33
C PHE A 410 -1.39 -4.35 0.86
N GLY A 411 -1.70 -3.47 -0.10
CA GLY A 411 -3.03 -3.39 -0.72
C GLY A 411 -3.49 -4.74 -1.27
N GLN A 412 -2.63 -5.44 -2.03
CA GLN A 412 -2.93 -6.77 -2.56
C GLN A 412 -3.07 -7.81 -1.44
N ALA A 413 -2.21 -7.78 -0.42
CA ALA A 413 -2.34 -8.72 0.70
C ALA A 413 -3.64 -8.51 1.49
N PHE A 414 -4.09 -7.27 1.67
CA PHE A 414 -5.34 -6.95 2.37
C PHE A 414 -6.60 -7.31 1.57
N PHE A 415 -6.51 -7.36 0.23
CA PHE A 415 -7.57 -7.96 -0.58
C PHE A 415 -7.81 -9.42 -0.15
N TYR A 416 -6.73 -10.19 0.03
CA TYR A 416 -6.81 -11.59 0.45
C TYR A 416 -7.10 -11.75 1.96
N PHE A 417 -6.57 -10.90 2.85
CA PHE A 417 -6.90 -10.99 4.29
C PHE A 417 -8.39 -10.79 4.60
N GLN A 418 -9.17 -10.19 3.69
CA GLN A 418 -10.62 -10.10 3.80
C GLN A 418 -11.36 -11.44 3.54
N GLY A 419 -10.65 -12.46 3.03
CA GLY A 419 -11.26 -13.73 2.60
C GLY A 419 -11.63 -13.76 1.13
N ASN A 420 -11.28 -12.72 0.35
CA ASN A 420 -11.46 -12.77 -1.10
C ASN A 420 -10.48 -13.76 -1.72
N SER A 421 -10.84 -14.29 -2.89
CA SER A 421 -9.96 -15.11 -3.73
C SER A 421 -10.10 -14.68 -5.19
N ASN A 422 -9.37 -15.35 -6.09
CA ASN A 422 -9.53 -15.18 -7.53
C ASN A 422 -10.80 -15.84 -8.09
N ASN A 423 -11.64 -16.45 -7.24
CA ASN A 423 -12.93 -17.01 -7.62
C ASN A 423 -14.07 -16.02 -7.34
N ILE A 424 -14.94 -15.83 -8.33
CA ILE A 424 -16.11 -14.95 -8.25
C ILE A 424 -17.09 -15.33 -7.13
N ALA A 425 -17.09 -16.59 -6.69
CA ALA A 425 -17.91 -17.06 -5.57
C ALA A 425 -17.57 -16.38 -4.23
N THR A 426 -16.39 -15.77 -4.12
CA THR A 426 -15.96 -15.05 -2.90
C THR A 426 -16.42 -13.60 -2.83
N VAL A 427 -17.04 -13.06 -3.89
CA VAL A 427 -17.58 -11.70 -3.88
C VAL A 427 -18.80 -11.62 -2.97
N ASP A 428 -18.75 -10.78 -1.95
CA ASP A 428 -19.89 -10.54 -1.07
C ASP A 428 -20.89 -9.56 -1.70
N ILE A 429 -21.80 -10.10 -2.51
CA ILE A 429 -22.87 -9.35 -3.17
C ILE A 429 -23.81 -8.67 -2.15
N SER A 430 -23.93 -9.22 -0.94
CA SER A 430 -24.82 -8.66 0.09
C SER A 430 -24.42 -7.25 0.53
N ALA A 431 -23.14 -6.90 0.42
CA ALA A 431 -22.65 -5.56 0.69
C ALA A 431 -23.26 -4.51 -0.27
N GLY A 432 -23.61 -4.91 -1.50
CA GLY A 432 -24.29 -4.06 -2.48
C GLY A 432 -25.68 -3.58 -2.06
N PHE A 433 -26.32 -4.30 -1.14
CA PHE A 433 -27.72 -4.05 -0.75
C PHE A 433 -27.86 -3.30 0.58
N VAL A 434 -26.74 -2.89 1.20
CA VAL A 434 -26.77 -2.19 2.49
C VAL A 434 -27.48 -0.85 2.35
N GLY A 435 -28.69 -0.75 2.92
CA GLY A 435 -29.51 0.48 2.94
C GLY A 435 -30.44 0.67 1.72
N LEU A 436 -30.57 -0.34 0.86
CA LEU A 436 -31.50 -0.34 -0.28
C LEU A 436 -32.78 -1.11 0.07
N ASP A 437 -33.94 -0.56 -0.29
CA ASP A 437 -35.24 -1.24 -0.18
C ASP A 437 -35.44 -2.20 -1.36
N ASP A 438 -35.13 -1.73 -2.57
CA ASP A 438 -35.26 -2.45 -3.83
C ASP A 438 -33.91 -2.53 -4.56
N PHE A 439 -33.79 -3.49 -5.48
CA PHE A 439 -32.59 -3.60 -6.31
C PHE A 439 -32.46 -2.40 -7.24
N VAL A 440 -31.41 -1.62 -7.02
CA VAL A 440 -30.95 -0.59 -7.94
C VAL A 440 -29.54 -0.96 -8.40
N GLU A 441 -29.37 -1.13 -9.70
CA GLU A 441 -28.15 -1.69 -10.30
C GLU A 441 -26.89 -0.88 -9.96
N ILE A 442 -26.91 0.44 -10.20
CA ILE A 442 -25.71 1.29 -10.07
C ILE A 442 -25.18 1.32 -8.62
N PRO A 443 -25.99 1.64 -7.59
CA PRO A 443 -25.51 1.61 -6.21
C PRO A 443 -25.05 0.23 -5.76
N ALA A 444 -25.76 -0.85 -6.18
CA ALA A 444 -25.39 -2.21 -5.81
C ALA A 444 -24.01 -2.59 -6.35
N ILE A 445 -23.73 -2.28 -7.62
CA ILE A 445 -22.42 -2.52 -8.24
C ILE A 445 -21.34 -1.69 -7.55
N LEU A 446 -21.59 -0.41 -7.29
CA LEU A 446 -20.62 0.48 -6.66
C LEU A 446 -20.25 0.02 -5.25
N LEU A 447 -21.24 -0.26 -4.40
CA LEU A 447 -21.04 -0.70 -3.03
C LEU A 447 -20.36 -2.07 -2.97
N THR A 448 -20.76 -3.01 -3.83
CA THR A 448 -20.09 -4.32 -3.94
C THR A 448 -18.63 -4.16 -4.37
N THR A 449 -18.35 -3.26 -5.31
CA THR A 449 -16.99 -2.97 -5.78
C THR A 449 -16.14 -2.36 -4.65
N ILE A 450 -16.67 -1.37 -3.93
CA ILE A 450 -15.97 -0.75 -2.79
C ILE A 450 -15.70 -1.77 -1.69
N ALA A 451 -16.68 -2.63 -1.38
CA ALA A 451 -16.51 -3.69 -0.38
C ALA A 451 -15.46 -4.72 -0.82
N THR A 452 -15.46 -5.14 -2.08
CA THR A 452 -14.55 -6.17 -2.61
C THR A 452 -13.11 -5.65 -2.67
N TYR A 453 -12.91 -4.42 -3.12
CA TYR A 453 -11.58 -3.80 -3.27
C TYR A 453 -11.19 -2.88 -2.11
N ALA A 454 -11.83 -3.03 -0.95
CA ALA A 454 -11.59 -2.20 0.23
C ALA A 454 -10.11 -2.13 0.61
N GLY A 455 -9.42 -3.28 0.64
CA GLY A 455 -7.98 -3.37 0.94
C GLY A 455 -7.12 -2.51 0.00
N PRO A 456 -7.06 -2.82 -1.32
CA PRO A 456 -6.31 -2.02 -2.28
C PRO A 456 -6.69 -0.54 -2.29
N LEU A 457 -7.98 -0.21 -2.16
CA LEU A 457 -8.48 1.17 -2.17
C LEU A 457 -7.99 1.97 -0.95
N LEU A 458 -8.06 1.39 0.24
CA LEU A 458 -7.56 2.02 1.47
C LEU A 458 -6.06 2.29 1.40
N TRP A 459 -5.27 1.31 0.95
CA TRP A 459 -3.83 1.48 0.82
C TRP A 459 -3.44 2.50 -0.27
N ALA A 460 -4.18 2.55 -1.38
CA ALA A 460 -3.94 3.52 -2.44
C ALA A 460 -4.25 4.96 -1.99
N ILE A 461 -5.38 5.20 -1.30
CA ILE A 461 -5.69 6.55 -0.80
C ILE A 461 -4.76 6.93 0.35
N HIS A 462 -4.38 5.97 1.21
CA HIS A 462 -3.37 6.19 2.24
C HIS A 462 -2.02 6.62 1.64
N LEU A 463 -1.59 6.01 0.53
CA LEU A 463 -0.38 6.41 -0.20
C LEU A 463 -0.45 7.88 -0.62
N ILE A 464 -1.59 8.34 -1.16
CA ILE A 464 -1.79 9.74 -1.56
C ILE A 464 -1.70 10.67 -0.35
N CYS A 465 -2.37 10.31 0.75
CA CYS A 465 -2.35 11.07 1.99
C CYS A 465 -0.92 11.17 2.56
N TYR A 466 -0.18 10.06 2.52
CA TYR A 466 1.20 9.99 3.00
C TYR A 466 2.15 10.85 2.14
N LEU A 467 2.14 10.65 0.81
CA LEU A 467 2.99 11.41 -0.11
C LEU A 467 2.68 12.91 -0.10
N SER A 468 1.41 13.29 0.14
CA SER A 468 0.99 14.68 0.26
C SER A 468 1.30 15.31 1.63
N SER A 469 1.42 14.50 2.69
CA SER A 469 1.68 14.98 4.05
C SER A 469 3.16 15.24 4.34
N GLU A 470 4.06 14.54 3.66
CA GLU A 470 5.51 14.68 3.86
C GLU A 470 6.00 15.96 3.14
N MET A 471 5.81 17.09 3.82
CA MET A 471 5.95 18.50 3.42
C MET A 471 7.29 18.93 2.77
N ILE A 472 8.21 17.99 2.47
CA ILE A 472 9.59 18.23 2.05
C ILE A 472 9.91 17.60 0.68
N ARG A 473 9.04 16.73 0.14
CA ARG A 473 9.23 16.19 -1.21
C ARG A 473 8.39 16.98 -2.21
N SER A 474 9.09 17.54 -3.19
CA SER A 474 8.58 18.29 -4.33
C SER A 474 7.33 17.66 -4.98
N SER A 475 6.49 18.46 -5.66
CA SER A 475 5.34 17.99 -6.47
C SER A 475 5.65 16.72 -7.29
N SER A 476 6.90 16.59 -7.76
CA SER A 476 7.41 15.39 -8.44
C SER A 476 7.22 14.07 -7.68
N ALA A 477 7.14 14.04 -6.35
CA ALA A 477 6.95 12.80 -5.59
C ALA A 477 5.55 12.21 -5.74
N ASN A 478 4.52 13.03 -5.87
CA ASN A 478 3.16 12.56 -6.15
C ASN A 478 3.06 12.05 -7.59
N ALA A 479 3.66 12.77 -8.55
CA ALA A 479 3.74 12.33 -9.94
C ALA A 479 4.53 11.01 -10.08
N GLN A 480 5.69 10.88 -9.41
CA GLN A 480 6.51 9.68 -9.39
C GLN A 480 5.77 8.50 -8.75
N GLY A 481 5.10 8.71 -7.62
CA GLY A 481 4.26 7.70 -6.97
C GLY A 481 3.10 7.26 -7.85
N CYS A 482 2.38 8.20 -8.47
CA CYS A 482 1.29 7.92 -9.41
C CYS A 482 1.77 7.08 -10.60
N PHE A 483 2.89 7.48 -11.21
CA PHE A 483 3.49 6.76 -12.32
C PHE A 483 3.94 5.34 -11.92
N CYS A 484 4.61 5.20 -10.77
CA CYS A 484 5.01 3.90 -10.24
C CYS A 484 3.79 3.00 -9.98
N TYR A 485 2.74 3.53 -9.35
CA TYR A 485 1.51 2.78 -9.07
C TYR A 485 0.82 2.33 -10.36
N ALA A 486 0.77 3.20 -11.39
CA ALA A 486 0.25 2.85 -12.71
C ALA A 486 1.08 1.74 -13.38
N LEU A 487 2.42 1.76 -13.26
CA LEU A 487 3.30 0.72 -13.78
C LEU A 487 3.09 -0.63 -13.07
N LEU A 488 3.05 -0.61 -11.73
CA LEU A 488 2.82 -1.80 -10.91
C LEU A 488 1.51 -2.51 -11.26
N ARG A 489 0.51 -1.78 -11.76
CA ARG A 489 -0.75 -2.36 -12.21
C ARG A 489 -0.75 -2.73 -13.70
N SER A 490 -0.23 -1.86 -14.57
CA SER A 490 -0.29 -2.04 -16.02
C SER A 490 0.61 -3.16 -16.53
N VAL A 491 1.76 -3.41 -15.88
CA VAL A 491 2.69 -4.48 -16.28
C VAL A 491 2.08 -5.88 -16.05
N PRO A 492 1.64 -6.25 -14.83
CA PRO A 492 1.05 -7.56 -14.59
C PRO A 492 -0.21 -7.81 -15.41
N ILE A 493 -1.13 -6.84 -15.51
CA ILE A 493 -2.36 -7.03 -16.30
C ILE A 493 -2.06 -7.26 -17.79
N THR A 494 -1.06 -6.58 -18.35
CA THR A 494 -0.74 -6.79 -19.77
C THR A 494 -0.14 -8.17 -20.00
N VAL A 495 0.79 -8.58 -19.14
CA VAL A 495 1.34 -9.95 -19.18
C VAL A 495 0.21 -10.98 -18.99
N TYR A 496 -0.68 -10.74 -18.06
CA TYR A 496 -1.82 -11.61 -17.78
C TYR A 496 -2.77 -11.72 -18.97
N ILE A 497 -3.11 -10.62 -19.66
CA ILE A 497 -3.93 -10.64 -20.88
C ILE A 497 -3.24 -11.47 -21.97
N ILE A 498 -1.92 -11.32 -22.15
CA ILE A 498 -1.15 -12.12 -23.12
C ILE A 498 -1.24 -13.61 -22.75
N LEU A 499 -1.04 -13.95 -21.48
CA LEU A 499 -1.11 -15.34 -20.98
C LEU A 499 -2.50 -15.95 -21.12
N VAL A 500 -3.57 -15.23 -20.75
CA VAL A 500 -4.95 -15.70 -20.91
C VAL A 500 -5.29 -15.89 -22.39
N THR A 501 -4.78 -15.02 -23.26
CA THR A 501 -4.99 -15.13 -24.71
C THR A 501 -4.24 -16.32 -25.30
N SER A 502 -3.00 -16.59 -24.85
CA SER A 502 -2.21 -17.74 -25.32
C SER A 502 -2.75 -19.07 -24.77
N LEU A 503 -3.18 -19.09 -23.51
CA LEU A 503 -3.72 -20.25 -22.79
C LEU A 503 -5.25 -20.38 -22.91
N ARG A 504 -5.88 -19.78 -23.93
CA ARG A 504 -7.34 -19.76 -24.08
C ARG A 504 -8.02 -21.14 -24.17
N TYR A 505 -7.27 -22.16 -24.57
CA TYR A 505 -7.76 -23.55 -24.65
C TYR A 505 -7.33 -24.41 -23.46
N HIS A 506 -6.69 -23.79 -22.47
CA HIS A 506 -6.29 -24.47 -21.25
C HIS A 506 -7.52 -24.88 -20.43
N LEU A 507 -7.46 -26.06 -19.81
CA LEU A 507 -8.56 -26.65 -19.04
C LEU A 507 -9.17 -25.70 -17.99
N PHE A 508 -8.33 -24.88 -17.35
CA PHE A 508 -8.73 -23.97 -16.28
C PHE A 508 -9.11 -22.55 -16.75
N ILE A 509 -9.34 -22.33 -18.06
CA ILE A 509 -9.61 -20.99 -18.62
C ILE A 509 -10.84 -20.32 -17.98
N TRP A 510 -11.93 -21.08 -17.76
CA TRP A 510 -13.18 -20.56 -17.23
C TRP A 510 -13.26 -20.54 -15.71
N SER A 511 -12.55 -21.45 -15.03
CA SER A 511 -12.60 -21.58 -13.57
C SER A 511 -11.58 -20.72 -12.84
N VAL A 512 -10.40 -20.49 -13.43
CA VAL A 512 -9.29 -19.77 -12.77
C VAL A 512 -8.94 -18.50 -13.53
N PHE A 513 -8.70 -18.60 -14.84
CA PHE A 513 -8.14 -17.48 -15.59
C PHE A 513 -9.14 -16.34 -15.85
N SER A 514 -10.35 -16.68 -16.30
CA SER A 514 -11.39 -15.71 -16.65
C SER A 514 -11.92 -14.94 -15.42
N PRO A 515 -12.26 -15.58 -14.28
CA PRO A 515 -12.65 -14.86 -13.07
C PRO A 515 -11.58 -13.87 -12.62
N LYS A 516 -10.31 -14.28 -12.57
CA LYS A 516 -9.21 -13.36 -12.27
C LYS A 516 -9.10 -12.22 -13.27
N LEU A 517 -9.29 -12.46 -14.57
CA LEU A 517 -9.24 -11.39 -15.57
C LEU A 517 -10.28 -10.29 -15.29
N LEU A 518 -11.48 -10.67 -14.81
CA LEU A 518 -12.49 -9.71 -14.38
C LEU A 518 -12.03 -8.90 -13.17
N TYR A 519 -11.43 -9.57 -12.17
CA TYR A 519 -10.86 -8.86 -11.02
C TYR A 519 -9.78 -7.86 -11.44
N GLU A 520 -8.86 -8.32 -12.29
CA GLU A 520 -7.76 -7.52 -12.81
C GLU A 520 -8.28 -6.30 -13.62
N GLY A 521 -9.36 -6.48 -14.37
CA GLY A 521 -10.02 -5.41 -15.15
C GLY A 521 -10.64 -4.33 -14.26
N ILE A 522 -11.42 -4.73 -13.25
CA ILE A 522 -12.03 -3.77 -12.29
C ILE A 522 -10.93 -3.05 -11.51
N GLN A 523 -9.91 -3.78 -11.04
CA GLN A 523 -8.80 -3.17 -10.31
C GLN A 523 -7.99 -2.19 -11.17
N ALA A 524 -7.85 -2.46 -12.48
CA ALA A 524 -7.23 -1.51 -13.42
C ALA A 524 -8.08 -0.24 -13.59
N PHE A 525 -9.41 -0.37 -13.68
CA PHE A 525 -10.32 0.78 -13.73
C PHE A 525 -10.22 1.63 -12.46
N LEU A 526 -10.25 1.00 -11.28
CA LEU A 526 -10.08 1.69 -9.99
C LEU A 526 -8.72 2.39 -9.91
N THR A 527 -7.65 1.72 -10.33
CA THR A 527 -6.30 2.30 -10.37
C THR A 527 -6.24 3.51 -11.30
N ALA A 528 -6.85 3.43 -12.48
CA ALA A 528 -6.92 4.55 -13.41
C ALA A 528 -7.68 5.75 -12.81
N ALA A 529 -8.81 5.51 -12.14
CA ALA A 529 -9.57 6.57 -11.47
C ALA A 529 -8.73 7.27 -10.38
N ILE A 530 -7.99 6.50 -9.59
CA ILE A 530 -7.09 7.02 -8.55
C ILE A 530 -5.94 7.83 -9.18
N CYS A 531 -5.31 7.33 -10.24
CA CYS A 531 -4.24 8.05 -10.94
C CYS A 531 -4.74 9.36 -11.57
N VAL A 532 -5.94 9.37 -12.14
CA VAL A 532 -6.59 10.58 -12.66
C VAL A 532 -6.83 11.58 -11.53
N PHE A 533 -7.33 11.11 -10.38
CA PHE A 533 -7.53 11.96 -9.20
C PHE A 533 -6.20 12.59 -8.71
N ILE A 534 -5.12 11.80 -8.58
CA ILE A 534 -3.80 12.33 -8.20
C ILE A 534 -3.31 13.37 -9.22
N THR A 535 -3.44 13.07 -10.51
CA THR A 535 -2.97 13.97 -11.58
C THR A 535 -3.78 15.28 -11.59
N ALA A 536 -5.09 15.21 -11.34
CA ALA A 536 -5.92 16.40 -11.20
C ALA A 536 -5.53 17.24 -9.98
N MET A 537 -5.03 16.60 -8.92
CA MET A 537 -4.54 17.27 -7.71
C MET A 537 -3.13 17.90 -7.84
N ASP A 538 -2.36 17.52 -8.85
CA ASP A 538 -0.96 17.95 -9.04
C ASP A 538 -0.80 19.02 -10.14
N LYS A 539 -1.86 19.31 -10.91
CA LYS A 539 -1.84 20.27 -12.02
C LYS A 539 -1.84 21.76 -11.63
N ASN A 540 -1.80 22.08 -10.34
CA ASN A 540 -1.69 23.43 -9.77
C ASN A 540 -0.68 23.42 -8.62
#